data_AF-A0A8U0IML4-F1
#
_entry.id   AF-A0A8U0IML4-F1
#
_cell.length_a   1.000
_cell.length_b   1.000
_cell.length_c   1.000
_cell.angle_alpha   90.00
_cell.angle_beta   90.00
_cell.angle_gamma   90.00
#
_symmetry.space_group_name_H-M   'P 1'
#
loop_
_entity.id
_entity.type
_entity.pdbx_description
1 polymer ?
#
loop_
_entity_poly.entity_id
_entity_poly.type
_entity_poly.pdbx_seq_one_letter_code
_entity_poly.pdbx_strand_id
1 'polypeptide(L)'
;MYAVVGCSDCQALKIVEGRPETTQCPRCGKRRKFEKLKKFVETDDEDHAREVRSSILANRQGEGETFAELDSFSEMESQVEEAGVSDDEYLEASGIDTDEVEAAAERVENRSASTRGSSRKDTVLAALRELDRPTEDEVVAHAGEEGVPAEYVRDALDKLTRRGEVSESRGRYRLL
;
A
#
# COMPACT_ATOMS: atom_id res chain seq x y z
N MET A 1 -18.82 -2.17 -7.92
CA MET A 1 -20.02 -2.87 -8.42
C MET A 1 -19.67 -4.00 -9.37
N TYR A 2 -20.21 -5.18 -9.06
CA TYR A 2 -20.10 -6.44 -9.77
C TYR A 2 -21.48 -7.03 -9.99
N ALA A 3 -21.67 -7.71 -11.12
CA ALA A 3 -22.92 -8.39 -11.46
C ALA A 3 -22.67 -9.82 -11.93
N VAL A 4 -23.35 -10.78 -11.32
CA VAL A 4 -23.36 -12.17 -11.82
C VAL A 4 -24.43 -12.29 -12.89
N VAL A 5 -24.02 -12.60 -14.12
CA VAL A 5 -24.91 -12.66 -15.29
C VAL A 5 -24.83 -13.99 -16.02
N GLY A 6 -25.96 -14.42 -16.59
CA GLY A 6 -26.06 -15.64 -17.38
C GLY A 6 -26.10 -15.38 -18.89
N CYS A 7 -25.44 -16.24 -19.67
CA CYS A 7 -25.59 -16.27 -21.11
C CYS A 7 -26.93 -16.93 -21.49
N SER A 8 -27.76 -16.24 -22.27
CA SER A 8 -29.03 -16.78 -22.77
C SER A 8 -28.87 -17.97 -23.72
N ASP A 9 -27.71 -18.11 -24.37
CA ASP A 9 -27.48 -19.11 -25.40
C ASP A 9 -26.90 -20.42 -24.87
N CYS A 10 -25.95 -20.36 -23.92
CA CYS A 10 -25.26 -21.54 -23.39
C CYS A 10 -25.34 -21.66 -21.86
N GLN A 11 -26.09 -20.76 -21.22
CA GLN A 11 -26.33 -20.75 -19.77
C GLN A 11 -25.09 -20.65 -18.88
N ALA A 12 -23.94 -20.30 -19.47
CA ALA A 12 -22.71 -20.03 -18.71
C ALA A 12 -22.88 -18.76 -17.87
N LEU A 13 -22.40 -18.82 -16.62
CA LEU A 13 -22.37 -17.70 -15.68
C LEU A 13 -21.02 -17.01 -15.72
N LYS A 14 -21.04 -15.68 -15.59
CA LYS A 14 -19.84 -14.84 -15.46
C LYS A 14 -20.11 -13.68 -14.51
N ILE A 15 -19.04 -13.14 -13.94
CA ILE A 15 -19.04 -11.89 -13.20
C ILE A 15 -18.67 -10.78 -14.18
N VAL A 16 -19.36 -9.65 -14.08
CA VAL A 16 -19.09 -8.44 -14.86
C VAL A 16 -18.82 -7.32 -13.88
N GLU A 17 -17.66 -6.69 -14.01
CA GLU A 17 -17.30 -5.49 -13.28
C GLU A 17 -17.93 -4.25 -13.93
N GLY A 18 -18.44 -3.35 -13.10
CA GLY A 18 -19.06 -2.10 -13.52
C GLY A 18 -20.33 -2.29 -14.34
N ARG A 19 -20.58 -1.37 -15.28
CA ARG A 19 -21.77 -1.35 -16.16
C ARG A 19 -21.40 -1.12 -17.62
N PRO A 20 -20.66 -2.05 -18.24
CA PRO A 20 -20.26 -1.90 -19.65
C PRO A 20 -21.49 -1.96 -20.57
N GLU A 21 -21.41 -1.37 -21.76
CA GLU A 21 -22.53 -1.43 -22.73
C GLU A 21 -22.80 -2.85 -23.22
N THR A 22 -21.73 -3.62 -23.45
CA THR A 22 -21.79 -5.00 -23.93
C THR A 22 -20.82 -5.89 -23.19
N THR A 23 -21.13 -7.19 -23.18
CA THR A 23 -20.25 -8.19 -22.60
C THR A 23 -20.20 -9.44 -23.49
N GLN A 24 -19.09 -10.16 -23.45
CA GLN A 24 -18.89 -11.39 -24.22
C GLN A 24 -19.00 -12.62 -23.32
N CYS A 25 -19.68 -13.67 -23.77
CA CYS A 25 -19.72 -14.93 -23.04
C CYS A 25 -18.37 -15.66 -23.14
N PRO A 26 -17.72 -16.06 -22.03
CA PRO A 26 -16.43 -16.75 -22.07
C PRO A 26 -16.52 -18.18 -22.62
N ARG A 27 -17.70 -18.80 -22.60
CA ARG A 27 -17.90 -20.18 -23.11
C ARG A 27 -18.20 -20.23 -24.61
N CYS A 28 -19.13 -19.42 -25.10
CA CYS A 28 -19.57 -19.48 -26.51
C CYS A 28 -19.18 -18.26 -27.36
N GLY A 29 -18.47 -17.28 -26.79
CA GLY A 29 -17.98 -16.10 -27.51
C GLY A 29 -19.06 -15.09 -27.95
N LYS A 30 -20.35 -15.36 -27.76
CA LYS A 30 -21.44 -14.44 -28.16
C LYS A 30 -21.39 -13.14 -27.35
N ARG A 31 -21.51 -12.00 -28.04
CA ARG A 31 -21.60 -10.66 -27.44
C ARG A 31 -23.06 -10.23 -27.27
N ARG A 32 -23.41 -9.67 -26.12
CA ARG A 32 -24.77 -9.20 -25.79
C ARG A 32 -24.71 -7.88 -25.02
N LYS A 33 -25.76 -7.06 -25.13
CA LYS A 33 -25.89 -5.83 -24.33
C LYS A 33 -26.06 -6.18 -22.85
N PHE A 34 -25.29 -5.54 -21.97
CA PHE A 34 -25.32 -5.80 -20.53
C PHE A 34 -26.70 -5.58 -19.92
N GLU A 35 -27.37 -4.49 -20.32
CA GLU A 35 -28.74 -4.14 -19.89
C GLU A 35 -29.74 -5.29 -20.11
N LYS A 36 -29.55 -6.13 -21.14
CA LYS A 36 -30.46 -7.21 -21.53
C LYS A 36 -30.17 -8.56 -20.87
N LEU A 37 -29.03 -8.68 -20.17
CA LEU A 37 -28.68 -9.93 -19.49
C LEU A 37 -29.49 -10.11 -18.21
N LYS A 38 -29.83 -11.35 -17.86
CA LYS A 38 -30.36 -11.67 -16.53
C LYS A 38 -29.24 -11.48 -15.50
N LYS A 39 -29.46 -10.59 -14.53
CA LYS A 39 -28.61 -10.41 -13.34
C LYS A 39 -29.14 -11.32 -12.25
N PHE A 40 -28.27 -12.16 -11.69
CA PHE A 40 -28.60 -13.02 -10.56
C PHE A 40 -28.32 -12.30 -9.24
N VAL A 41 -27.25 -11.51 -9.20
CA VAL A 41 -26.93 -10.58 -8.11
C VAL A 41 -26.22 -9.36 -8.70
N GLU A 42 -26.41 -8.21 -8.05
CA GLU A 42 -25.59 -7.00 -8.21
C GLU A 42 -25.11 -6.61 -6.81
N THR A 43 -23.80 -6.40 -6.65
CA THR A 43 -23.16 -6.13 -5.35
C THR A 43 -21.94 -5.23 -5.55
N ASP A 44 -21.48 -4.52 -4.54
CA ASP A 44 -20.21 -3.78 -4.60
C ASP A 44 -19.00 -4.60 -4.14
N ASP A 45 -19.25 -5.79 -3.60
CA ASP A 45 -18.27 -6.74 -3.12
C ASP A 45 -17.98 -7.82 -4.19
N GLU A 46 -16.72 -7.96 -4.58
CA GLU A 46 -16.31 -8.96 -5.58
C GLU A 46 -16.45 -10.38 -5.06
N ASP A 47 -16.11 -10.63 -3.80
CA ASP A 47 -16.14 -11.94 -3.18
C ASP A 47 -17.56 -12.43 -3.03
N HIS A 48 -18.48 -11.54 -2.67
CA HIS A 48 -19.89 -11.89 -2.69
C HIS A 48 -20.38 -12.27 -4.11
N ALA A 49 -19.89 -11.61 -5.16
CA ALA A 49 -20.22 -12.01 -6.53
C ALA A 49 -19.61 -13.38 -6.92
N ARG A 50 -18.40 -13.69 -6.45
CA ARG A 50 -17.74 -15.00 -6.62
C ARG A 50 -18.51 -16.11 -5.89
N GLU A 51 -18.93 -15.85 -4.67
CA GLU A 51 -19.71 -16.75 -3.83
C GLU A 51 -21.07 -17.07 -4.47
N VAL A 52 -21.86 -16.07 -4.87
CA VAL A 52 -23.15 -16.28 -5.53
C VAL A 52 -22.99 -17.03 -6.85
N ARG A 53 -21.96 -16.72 -7.65
CA ARG A 53 -21.71 -17.47 -8.88
C ARG A 53 -21.42 -18.94 -8.58
N SER A 54 -20.61 -19.22 -7.57
CA SER A 54 -20.20 -20.57 -7.18
C SER A 54 -21.37 -21.37 -6.60
N SER A 55 -22.19 -20.76 -5.75
CA SER A 55 -23.39 -21.39 -5.20
C SER A 55 -24.39 -21.79 -6.28
N ILE A 56 -24.59 -20.96 -7.32
CA ILE A 56 -25.47 -21.32 -8.45
C ILE A 56 -24.89 -22.52 -9.24
N LEU A 57 -23.56 -22.57 -9.42
CA LEU A 57 -22.91 -23.68 -10.12
C LEU A 57 -22.94 -24.98 -9.31
N ALA A 58 -22.79 -24.91 -7.99
CA ALA A 58 -22.89 -26.05 -7.09
C ALA A 58 -24.32 -26.61 -7.08
N ASN A 59 -25.32 -25.75 -6.89
CA ASN A 59 -26.73 -26.13 -6.95
C ASN A 59 -27.11 -26.77 -8.29
N ARG A 60 -26.55 -26.30 -9.41
CA ARG A 60 -26.77 -26.91 -10.74
C ARG A 60 -26.19 -28.32 -10.86
N GLN A 61 -25.18 -28.66 -10.07
CA GLN A 61 -24.54 -29.97 -10.06
C GLN A 61 -25.06 -30.90 -8.95
N GLY A 62 -25.96 -30.41 -8.08
CA GLY A 62 -26.44 -31.16 -6.93
C GLY A 62 -25.55 -31.06 -5.69
N GLU A 63 -24.46 -30.29 -5.76
CA GLU A 63 -23.45 -30.15 -4.70
C GLU A 63 -23.73 -28.93 -3.79
N GLY A 64 -25.00 -28.52 -3.68
CA GLY A 64 -25.38 -27.30 -2.95
C GLY A 64 -25.11 -27.39 -1.45
N GLU A 65 -25.31 -28.56 -0.85
CA GLU A 65 -25.05 -28.80 0.58
C GLU A 65 -23.54 -28.78 0.86
N THR A 66 -22.74 -29.47 0.05
CA THR A 66 -21.28 -29.45 0.17
C THR A 66 -20.70 -28.05 -0.02
N PHE A 67 -21.27 -27.23 -0.92
CA PHE A 67 -20.85 -25.84 -1.06
C PHE A 67 -21.17 -25.02 0.20
N ALA A 68 -22.29 -25.28 0.87
CA ALA A 68 -22.67 -24.56 2.09
C ALA A 68 -21.81 -24.93 3.31
N GLU A 69 -21.04 -26.02 3.23
CA GLU A 69 -20.05 -26.42 4.24
C GLU A 69 -18.69 -25.73 4.06
N LEU A 70 -18.46 -25.10 2.90
CA LEU A 70 -17.23 -24.35 2.65
C LEU A 70 -17.28 -22.98 3.33
N ASP A 71 -16.11 -22.50 3.73
CA ASP A 71 -15.95 -21.14 4.25
C ASP A 71 -16.24 -20.10 3.16
N SER A 72 -16.51 -18.86 3.58
CA SER A 72 -16.73 -17.75 2.65
C SER A 72 -15.47 -17.45 1.83
N PHE A 73 -15.62 -16.81 0.66
CA PHE A 73 -14.47 -16.46 -0.18
C PHE A 73 -13.45 -15.56 0.54
N SER A 74 -13.91 -14.64 1.39
CA SER A 74 -13.05 -13.80 2.22
C SER A 74 -12.26 -14.60 3.25
N GLU A 75 -12.87 -15.63 3.86
CA GLU A 75 -12.18 -16.49 4.84
C GLU A 75 -11.18 -17.41 4.15
N MET A 76 -11.53 -17.94 2.97
CA MET A 76 -10.61 -18.73 2.16
C MET A 76 -9.40 -17.92 1.67
N GLU A 77 -9.55 -16.62 1.39
CA GLU A 77 -8.41 -15.76 1.02
C GLU A 77 -7.41 -15.66 2.18
N SER A 78 -7.88 -15.43 3.40
CA SER A 78 -7.01 -15.43 4.59
C SER A 78 -6.33 -16.78 4.82
N GLN A 79 -7.03 -17.89 4.59
CA GLN A 79 -6.42 -19.22 4.68
C GLN A 79 -5.32 -19.43 3.63
N VAL A 80 -5.47 -18.87 2.43
CA VAL A 80 -4.44 -18.96 1.37
C VAL A 80 -3.20 -18.14 1.72
N GLU A 81 -3.36 -16.98 2.35
CA GLU A 81 -2.22 -16.18 2.85
C GLU A 81 -1.39 -16.97 3.87
N GLU A 82 -2.04 -17.77 4.71
CA GLU A 82 -1.40 -18.66 5.69
C GLU A 82 -0.96 -20.00 5.08
N ALA A 83 -1.44 -20.34 3.87
CA ALA A 83 -1.14 -21.60 3.21
C ALA A 83 0.18 -21.50 2.44
N GLY A 84 1.26 -21.93 3.07
CA GLY A 84 2.56 -22.03 2.40
C GLY A 84 3.71 -22.16 3.37
N VAL A 85 4.92 -22.08 2.82
CA VAL A 85 6.14 -21.83 3.60
C VAL A 85 6.13 -20.34 3.92
N SER A 86 6.33 -19.97 5.19
CA SER A 86 6.41 -18.55 5.56
C SER A 86 7.61 -17.88 4.90
N ASP A 87 7.57 -16.55 4.79
CA ASP A 87 8.71 -15.79 4.27
C ASP A 87 9.98 -16.09 5.08
N ASP A 88 9.87 -16.19 6.41
CA ASP A 88 11.00 -16.51 7.28
C ASP A 88 11.56 -17.90 6.99
N GLU A 89 10.70 -18.92 6.91
CA GLU A 89 11.12 -20.30 6.62
C GLU A 89 11.76 -20.40 5.23
N TYR A 90 11.26 -19.65 4.24
CA TYR A 90 11.86 -19.57 2.91
C TYR A 90 13.23 -18.89 2.92
N LEU A 91 13.38 -17.80 3.67
CA LEU A 91 14.63 -17.05 3.78
C LEU A 91 15.70 -17.85 4.53
N GLU A 92 15.32 -18.51 5.63
CA GLU A 92 16.18 -19.41 6.40
C GLU A 92 16.65 -20.60 5.54
N ALA A 93 15.74 -21.23 4.79
CA ALA A 93 16.09 -22.28 3.84
C ALA A 93 17.04 -21.79 2.73
N SER A 94 16.99 -20.51 2.41
CA SER A 94 17.90 -19.83 1.47
C SER A 94 19.23 -19.41 2.10
N GLY A 95 19.44 -19.67 3.40
CA GLY A 95 20.65 -19.35 4.15
C GLY A 95 20.70 -17.92 4.69
N ILE A 96 19.56 -17.24 4.77
CA ILE A 96 19.43 -15.91 5.37
C ILE A 96 18.95 -16.08 6.81
N ASP A 97 19.69 -15.53 7.77
CA ASP A 97 19.32 -15.50 9.18
C ASP A 97 18.34 -14.34 9.42
N THR A 98 17.06 -14.69 9.51
CA THR A 98 15.92 -13.77 9.68
C THR A 98 15.99 -13.02 11.00
N ASP A 99 16.35 -13.70 12.09
CA ASP A 99 16.56 -13.12 13.42
C ASP A 99 17.67 -12.04 13.40
N GLU A 100 18.83 -12.31 12.77
CA GLU A 100 19.91 -11.33 12.68
C GLU A 100 19.54 -10.14 11.77
N VAL A 101 18.76 -10.38 10.71
CA VAL A 101 18.24 -9.32 9.82
C VAL A 101 17.27 -8.41 10.58
N GLU A 102 16.33 -8.98 11.35
CA GLU A 102 15.41 -8.23 12.20
C GLU A 102 16.18 -7.43 13.27
N ALA A 103 17.12 -8.06 13.97
CA ALA A 103 17.98 -7.38 14.94
C ALA A 103 18.85 -6.27 14.29
N ALA A 104 19.24 -6.42 13.02
CA ALA A 104 19.91 -5.35 12.27
C ALA A 104 18.96 -4.19 11.96
N ALA A 105 17.72 -4.46 11.55
CA ALA A 105 16.69 -3.44 11.32
C ALA A 105 16.38 -2.68 12.62
N GLU A 106 16.13 -3.39 13.72
CA GLU A 106 15.89 -2.80 15.04
C GLU A 106 17.07 -1.91 15.48
N ARG A 107 18.32 -2.31 15.21
CA ARG A 107 19.48 -1.45 15.52
C ARG A 107 19.47 -0.15 14.73
N VAL A 108 19.00 -0.15 13.47
CA VAL A 108 18.88 1.06 12.64
C VAL A 108 17.71 1.94 13.11
N GLU A 109 16.57 1.34 13.41
CA GLU A 109 15.41 2.04 13.95
C GLU A 109 15.72 2.63 15.33
N ASN A 110 16.36 1.86 16.21
CA ASN A 110 16.78 2.32 17.51
C ASN A 110 17.91 3.35 17.44
N ARG A 111 18.78 3.34 16.41
CA ARG A 111 19.70 4.47 16.15
C ARG A 111 18.95 5.73 15.74
N SER A 112 17.89 5.59 14.96
CA SER A 112 17.00 6.70 14.61
C SER A 112 16.24 7.22 15.85
N ALA A 113 15.86 6.32 16.77
CA ALA A 113 15.15 6.62 18.01
C ALA A 113 16.05 7.12 19.16
N SER A 114 17.32 6.72 19.20
CA SER A 114 18.34 7.21 20.14
C SER A 114 19.03 8.49 19.65
N THR A 115 18.73 8.92 18.43
CA THR A 115 18.96 10.28 17.92
C THR A 115 17.74 11.20 18.16
N ARG A 116 16.84 10.85 19.11
CA ARG A 116 15.77 11.75 19.60
C ARG A 116 16.26 12.86 20.53
N GLY A 117 17.57 13.02 20.72
CA GLY A 117 18.12 14.37 20.76
C GLY A 117 18.35 14.75 19.31
N SER A 118 17.47 15.57 18.72
CA SER A 118 17.57 15.98 17.32
C SER A 118 19.04 16.24 17.00
N SER A 119 19.62 15.49 16.04
CA SER A 119 21.03 15.71 15.75
C SER A 119 21.18 17.19 15.42
N ARG A 120 22.31 17.81 15.78
CA ARG A 120 22.51 19.25 15.49
C ARG A 120 22.19 19.62 14.02
N LYS A 121 22.33 18.65 13.10
CA LYS A 121 21.90 18.76 11.70
C LYS A 121 20.36 18.73 11.55
N ASP A 122 19.67 17.82 12.21
CA ASP A 122 18.20 17.71 12.16
C ASP A 122 17.53 18.96 12.71
N THR A 123 18.08 19.58 13.77
CA THR A 123 17.60 20.87 14.29
C THR A 123 17.70 21.97 13.23
N VAL A 124 18.81 22.02 12.49
CA VAL A 124 18.99 22.98 11.38
C VAL A 124 18.01 22.69 10.24
N LEU A 125 17.79 21.41 9.92
CA LEU A 125 16.81 21.03 8.89
C LEU A 125 15.37 21.30 9.33
N ALA A 126 15.05 21.15 10.62
CA ALA A 126 13.74 21.50 11.18
C ALA A 126 13.48 23.01 11.05
N ALA A 127 14.46 23.84 11.44
CA ALA A 127 14.39 25.29 11.26
C ALA A 127 14.09 25.69 9.79
N LEU A 128 14.74 25.03 8.82
CA LEU A 128 14.53 25.29 7.39
C LEU A 128 13.18 24.79 6.85
N ARG A 129 12.52 23.85 7.53
CA ARG A 129 11.17 23.36 7.18
C ARG A 129 10.07 24.20 7.81
N GLU A 130 10.30 24.66 9.05
CA GLU A 130 9.30 25.36 9.85
C GLU A 130 9.28 26.86 9.54
N LEU A 131 10.43 27.47 9.28
CA LEU A 131 10.53 28.88 8.94
C LEU A 131 10.39 29.07 7.43
N ASP A 132 9.54 30.01 7.01
CA ASP A 132 9.39 30.36 5.60
C ASP A 132 10.54 31.27 5.15
N ARG A 133 11.48 30.69 4.40
CA ARG A 133 12.64 31.37 3.82
C ARG A 133 13.45 32.16 4.86
N PRO A 134 13.98 31.49 5.90
CA PRO A 134 14.72 32.15 6.96
C PRO A 134 16.07 32.69 6.48
N THR A 135 16.54 33.71 7.18
CA THR A 135 17.93 34.17 7.19
C THR A 135 18.81 33.24 8.03
N GLU A 136 20.12 33.34 7.86
CA GLU A 136 21.09 32.63 8.71
C GLU A 136 20.83 32.88 10.19
N ASP A 137 20.61 34.14 10.57
CA ASP A 137 20.38 34.54 11.96
C ASP A 137 19.09 33.94 12.54
N GLU A 138 18.04 33.81 11.72
CA GLU A 138 16.78 33.17 12.12
C GLU A 138 16.95 31.66 12.35
N VAL A 139 17.76 30.99 11.51
CA VAL A 139 18.11 29.57 11.70
C VAL A 139 19.00 29.38 12.94
N VAL A 140 19.95 30.28 13.17
CA VAL A 140 20.82 30.28 14.37
C VAL A 140 20.02 30.49 15.63
N ALA A 141 19.05 31.42 15.63
CA ALA A 141 18.19 31.68 16.77
C ALA A 141 17.34 30.44 17.11
N HIS A 142 16.67 29.86 16.11
CA HIS A 142 15.84 28.67 16.28
C HIS A 142 16.66 27.45 16.77
N ALA A 143 17.79 27.17 16.12
CA ALA A 143 18.63 26.05 16.53
C ALA A 143 19.33 26.28 17.88
N GLY A 144 19.54 27.55 18.25
CA GLY A 144 20.08 27.95 19.55
C GLY A 144 19.12 27.67 20.71
N GLU A 145 17.81 27.78 20.50
CA GLU A 145 16.78 27.40 21.49
C GLU A 145 16.89 25.91 21.87
N GLU A 146 17.30 25.08 20.90
CA GLU A 146 17.52 23.64 21.04
C GLU A 146 18.98 23.27 21.40
N GLY A 147 19.82 24.28 21.72
CA GLY A 147 21.19 24.07 22.21
C GLY A 147 22.26 23.85 21.12
N VAL A 148 21.97 24.16 19.86
CA VAL A 148 22.94 24.05 18.76
C VAL A 148 23.83 25.31 18.68
N PRO A 149 25.17 25.18 18.69
CA PRO A 149 26.06 26.32 18.57
C PRO A 149 25.94 27.05 17.22
N ALA A 150 25.93 28.38 17.22
CA ALA A 150 25.81 29.20 16.01
C ALA A 150 26.85 28.85 14.93
N GLU A 151 28.10 28.57 15.32
CA GLU A 151 29.17 28.16 14.40
C GLU A 151 28.81 26.88 13.64
N TYR A 152 28.21 25.91 14.33
CA TYR A 152 27.76 24.66 13.70
C TYR A 152 26.65 24.92 12.68
N VAL A 153 25.70 25.80 13.01
CA VAL A 153 24.59 26.15 12.11
C VAL A 153 25.11 26.76 10.81
N ARG A 154 26.05 27.70 10.89
CA ARG A 154 26.67 28.34 9.72
C ARG A 154 27.39 27.33 8.84
N ASP A 155 28.21 26.46 9.45
CA ASP A 155 28.91 25.38 8.75
C ASP A 155 27.95 24.39 8.10
N ALA A 156 26.82 24.11 8.75
CA ALA A 156 25.81 23.21 8.23
C ALA A 156 25.10 23.82 7.01
N LEU A 157 24.72 25.10 7.07
CA LEU A 157 24.11 25.82 5.96
C LEU A 157 25.05 25.87 4.74
N ASP A 158 26.32 26.23 4.93
CA ASP A 158 27.32 26.23 3.84
C ASP A 158 27.46 24.83 3.20
N LYS A 159 27.54 23.77 4.01
CA LYS A 159 27.63 22.39 3.50
C LYS A 159 26.38 21.97 2.74
N LEU A 160 25.19 22.28 3.24
CA LEU A 160 23.92 21.93 2.61
C LEU A 160 23.74 22.67 1.28
N THR A 161 24.14 23.95 1.22
CA THR A 161 24.14 24.73 -0.02
C THR A 161 25.13 24.17 -1.04
N ARG A 162 26.36 23.82 -0.63
CA ARG A 162 27.36 23.20 -1.52
C ARG A 162 26.91 21.86 -2.11
N ARG A 163 26.09 21.10 -1.37
CA ARG A 163 25.54 19.81 -1.82
C ARG A 163 24.28 19.95 -2.67
N GLY A 164 23.71 21.14 -2.77
CA GLY A 164 22.43 21.36 -3.46
C GLY A 164 21.23 20.80 -2.70
N GLU A 165 21.35 20.57 -1.39
CA GLU A 165 20.21 20.19 -0.51
C GLU A 165 19.40 21.44 -0.10
N VAL A 166 20.05 22.62 -0.11
CA VAL A 166 19.45 23.91 0.25
C VAL A 166 19.85 24.95 -0.78
N SER A 167 18.91 25.79 -1.20
CA SER A 167 19.18 26.99 -2.00
C SER A 167 19.32 28.22 -1.11
N GLU A 168 20.36 29.01 -1.35
CA GLU A 168 20.54 30.34 -0.76
C GLU A 168 20.27 31.39 -1.85
N SER A 169 19.44 32.38 -1.53
CA SER A 169 19.16 33.51 -2.41
C SER A 169 18.99 34.78 -1.58
N ARG A 170 19.92 35.72 -1.74
CA ARG A 170 19.91 37.04 -1.08
C ARG A 170 19.86 36.93 0.46
N GLY A 171 20.63 36.01 1.02
CA GLY A 171 20.70 35.72 2.45
C GLY A 171 19.48 34.97 3.00
N ARG A 172 18.66 34.36 2.13
CA ARG A 172 17.50 33.54 2.52
C ARG A 172 17.70 32.11 2.07
N TYR A 173 17.44 31.18 2.98
CA TYR A 173 17.61 29.76 2.75
C TYR A 173 16.27 29.09 2.46
N ARG A 174 16.26 28.11 1.55
CA ARG A 174 15.11 27.26 1.28
C ARG A 174 15.57 25.85 0.95
N LEU A 175 14.96 24.86 1.60
CA LEU A 175 15.16 23.44 1.29
C LEU A 175 14.71 23.13 -0.16
N LEU A 176 15.49 22.32 -0.87
CA LEU A 176 15.20 21.87 -2.24
C LEU A 176 14.50 20.52 -2.29
#